data_AF-A0A3C0THM3-F1
#
_entry.id   AF-A0A3C0THM3-F1
#
_cell.length_a   1.000
_cell.length_b   1.000
_cell.length_c   1.000
_cell.angle_alpha   90.00
_cell.angle_beta   90.00
_cell.angle_gamma   90.00
#
_symmetry.space_group_name_H-M   'P 1'
#
loop_
_entity.id
_entity.type
_entity.pdbx_description
1 polymer ?
#
loop_
_entity_poly.entity_id
_entity_poly.type
_entity_poly.pdbx_seq_one_letter_code
_entity_poly.pdbx_strand_id
1 'polypeptide(L)'
;MENNNNSNNDRRNEEERKRRLKINIIISVAALFFAFFLILFLNSEIRKNTEQEITYTKFIEMLKDKKVSKVTFKSNLIYIEPKVDEDMKAFAVTYYTGYVNDTNLVQNMLDKYEVEFTAEISDSSSGIWEFLLTYLLPILGIWGLLWFFMRSATKSGGLMGGVGKSTAKMYVEKKTGVTFADVAGEEEAKESLTELVDFLKNPAKYKQIGARLPKGALLVGPPGTGKTLLAKALAGEAGVPFFSLSGSDFVEMFVGVGASRVRDLFKQATSMAPCIIFIDEIDAIGKSRDTQYGGGNDEREQTLNQLLSEMDGFDSS
;
A
#
# COMPACT_ATOMS: atom_id res chain seq x y z
N MET A 1 -5.44 -25.44 36.51
CA MET A 1 -4.42 -24.89 35.60
C MET A 1 -5.01 -24.07 34.43
N GLU A 2 -6.32 -24.16 34.13
CA GLU A 2 -6.98 -23.35 33.08
C GLU A 2 -7.09 -21.84 33.36
N ASN A 3 -7.17 -21.43 34.63
CA ASN A 3 -7.41 -20.01 34.98
C ASN A 3 -6.21 -19.09 34.70
N ASN A 4 -5.00 -19.66 34.59
CA ASN A 4 -3.76 -18.89 34.34
C ASN A 4 -3.52 -18.64 32.84
N ASN A 5 -4.06 -19.49 31.97
CA ASN A 5 -3.95 -19.33 30.51
C ASN A 5 -4.90 -18.24 29.98
N ASN A 6 -6.08 -18.06 30.58
CA ASN A 6 -6.99 -16.97 30.21
C ASN A 6 -6.41 -15.59 30.58
N SER A 7 -5.86 -15.45 31.79
CA SER A 7 -5.17 -14.22 32.24
C SER A 7 -4.00 -13.83 31.32
N ASN A 8 -3.23 -14.80 30.83
CA ASN A 8 -2.09 -14.52 29.95
C ASN A 8 -2.53 -14.16 28.52
N ASN A 9 -3.61 -14.74 28.01
CA ASN A 9 -4.19 -14.36 26.72
C ASN A 9 -4.82 -12.96 26.77
N ASP A 10 -5.51 -12.62 27.86
CA ASP A 10 -6.10 -11.29 28.04
C ASP A 10 -5.03 -10.20 28.12
N ARG A 11 -3.92 -10.45 28.85
CA ARG A 11 -2.78 -9.52 28.92
C ARG A 11 -2.10 -9.33 27.57
N ARG A 12 -1.87 -10.40 26.80
CA ARG A 12 -1.28 -10.32 25.44
C ARG A 12 -2.20 -9.55 24.49
N ASN A 13 -3.50 -9.80 24.52
CA ASN A 13 -4.48 -9.08 23.69
C ASN A 13 -4.56 -7.59 24.08
N GLU A 14 -4.43 -7.27 25.37
CA GLU A 14 -4.40 -5.90 25.86
C GLU A 14 -3.11 -5.16 25.46
N GLU A 15 -1.96 -5.84 25.51
CA GLU A 15 -0.67 -5.31 25.04
C GLU A 15 -0.68 -5.09 23.52
N GLU A 16 -1.22 -6.02 22.73
CA GLU A 16 -1.39 -5.84 21.29
C GLU A 16 -2.34 -4.68 20.96
N ARG A 17 -3.44 -4.53 21.70
CA ARG A 17 -4.36 -3.39 21.55
C ARG A 17 -3.67 -2.06 21.88
N LYS A 18 -2.89 -2.01 22.97
CA LYS A 18 -2.09 -0.83 23.35
C LYS A 18 -1.03 -0.52 22.29
N ARG A 19 -0.38 -1.53 21.71
CA ARG A 19 0.61 -1.36 20.62
C ARG A 19 -0.03 -0.84 19.34
N ARG A 20 -1.18 -1.37 18.93
CA ARG A 20 -1.96 -0.88 17.77
C ARG A 20 -2.43 0.56 17.98
N LEU A 21 -2.91 0.89 19.18
CA LEU A 21 -3.28 2.27 19.52
C LEU A 21 -2.08 3.23 19.43
N LYS A 22 -0.91 2.84 19.96
CA LYS A 22 0.32 3.64 19.83
C LYS A 22 0.73 3.85 18.37
N ILE A 23 0.70 2.79 17.55
CA ILE A 23 1.03 2.88 16.12
C ILE A 23 0.05 3.80 15.39
N ASN A 24 -1.26 3.68 15.65
CA ASN A 24 -2.26 4.55 15.02
C ASN A 24 -2.08 6.01 15.44
N ILE A 25 -1.74 6.28 16.71
CA ILE A 25 -1.43 7.63 17.19
C ILE A 25 -0.20 8.19 16.47
N ILE A 26 0.87 7.40 16.34
CA ILE A 26 2.10 7.82 15.65
C ILE A 26 1.81 8.16 14.18
N ILE A 27 1.06 7.31 13.48
CA ILE A 27 0.68 7.55 12.08
C ILE A 27 -0.19 8.80 11.96
N SER A 28 -1.14 9.00 12.88
CA SER A 28 -2.01 10.19 12.88
C SER A 28 -1.21 11.47 13.10
N VAL A 29 -0.25 11.45 14.03
CA VAL A 29 0.63 12.58 14.30
C VAL A 29 1.52 12.87 13.08
N ALA A 30 2.11 11.83 12.46
CA ALA A 30 2.90 11.99 11.25
C ALA A 30 2.08 12.56 10.07
N ALA A 31 0.85 12.10 9.90
CA ALA A 31 -0.06 12.62 8.87
C ALA A 31 -0.44 14.10 9.12
N LEU A 32 -0.64 14.50 10.37
CA LEU A 32 -0.87 15.91 10.73
C LEU A 32 0.34 16.79 10.43
N PHE A 33 1.55 16.33 10.78
CA PHE A 33 2.78 17.06 10.45
C PHE A 33 2.97 17.19 8.94
N PHE A 34 2.69 16.14 8.18
CA PHE A 34 2.74 16.18 6.72
C PHE A 34 1.70 17.14 6.14
N ALA A 35 0.46 17.10 6.61
CA ALA A 35 -0.60 18.01 6.17
C ALA A 35 -0.26 19.47 6.51
N PHE A 36 0.28 19.74 7.70
CA PHE A 36 0.75 21.07 8.08
C PHE A 36 1.85 21.57 7.13
N PHE A 37 2.85 20.73 6.85
CA PHE A 37 3.93 21.07 5.93
C PHE A 37 3.41 21.29 4.50
N LEU A 38 2.46 20.47 4.04
CA LEU A 38 1.80 20.62 2.75
C LEU A 38 1.04 21.94 2.66
N ILE A 39 0.30 22.34 3.71
CA ILE A 39 -0.41 23.63 3.77
C ILE A 39 0.57 24.80 3.74
N LEU A 40 1.69 24.72 4.47
CA LEU A 40 2.74 25.75 4.41
C LEU A 40 3.35 25.85 3.01
N PHE A 41 3.64 24.70 2.37
CA PHE A 41 4.19 24.64 1.03
C PHE A 41 3.21 25.20 -0.02
N LEU A 42 1.94 24.79 0.03
CA LEU A 42 0.89 25.28 -0.87
C LEU A 42 0.66 26.77 -0.70
N ASN A 43 0.59 27.27 0.54
CA ASN A 43 0.46 28.71 0.77
C ASN A 43 1.68 29.50 0.27
N SER A 44 2.89 28.96 0.41
CA SER A 44 4.10 29.57 -0.16
C SER A 44 4.04 29.62 -1.69
N GLU A 45 3.59 28.54 -2.33
CA GLU A 45 3.50 28.45 -3.78
C GLU A 45 2.37 29.31 -4.36
N ILE A 46 1.23 29.40 -3.67
CA ILE A 46 0.14 30.31 -4.02
C ILE A 46 0.62 31.76 -3.93
N ARG A 47 1.35 32.14 -2.87
CA ARG A 47 1.92 33.49 -2.73
C ARG A 47 2.88 33.81 -3.86
N LYS A 48 3.81 32.92 -4.22
CA LYS A 48 4.73 33.14 -5.35
C LYS A 48 4.02 33.32 -6.70
N ASN A 49 2.91 32.61 -6.92
CA ASN A 49 2.16 32.70 -8.17
C ASN A 49 1.21 33.91 -8.22
N THR A 50 0.78 34.42 -7.06
CA THR A 50 -0.18 35.53 -6.95
C THR A 50 0.52 36.88 -6.72
N GLU A 51 1.72 36.88 -6.16
CA GLU A 51 2.51 38.08 -5.87
C GLU A 51 3.79 38.08 -6.72
N GLN A 52 3.87 38.98 -7.71
CA GLN A 52 5.04 39.12 -8.57
C GLN A 52 5.79 40.42 -8.29
N GLU A 53 7.10 40.31 -8.07
CA GLU A 53 7.96 41.49 -7.93
C GLU A 53 8.17 42.16 -9.29
N ILE A 54 7.94 43.47 -9.36
CA ILE A 54 8.24 44.29 -10.53
C ILE A 54 9.15 45.46 -10.18
N THR A 55 9.99 45.85 -11.14
CA THR A 55 10.82 47.05 -11.02
C THR A 55 9.96 48.31 -11.00
N TYR A 56 10.39 49.31 -10.23
CA TYR A 56 9.72 50.61 -10.15
C TYR A 56 9.48 51.25 -11.54
N THR A 57 10.42 51.13 -12.48
CA THR A 57 10.26 51.60 -13.86
C THR A 57 9.05 50.97 -14.56
N LYS A 58 8.84 49.66 -14.36
CA LYS A 58 7.72 48.91 -14.96
C LYS A 58 6.39 49.30 -14.32
N PHE A 59 6.38 49.59 -13.02
CA PHE A 59 5.22 50.17 -12.35
C PHE A 59 4.81 51.52 -12.96
N ILE A 60 5.78 52.43 -13.17
CA ILE A 60 5.51 53.72 -13.82
C ILE A 60 4.98 53.55 -15.25
N GLU A 61 5.48 52.56 -15.98
CA GLU A 61 4.99 52.22 -17.32
C GLU A 61 3.54 51.72 -17.29
N MET A 62 3.21 50.82 -16.35
CA MET A 62 1.84 50.31 -16.16
C MET A 62 0.86 51.42 -15.74
N LEU A 63 1.30 52.40 -14.95
CA LEU A 63 0.52 53.59 -14.61
C LEU A 63 0.23 54.45 -15.84
N LYS A 64 1.24 54.72 -16.67
CA LYS A 64 1.08 55.50 -17.92
C LYS A 64 0.11 54.82 -18.90
N ASP A 65 0.17 53.49 -18.96
CA ASP A 65 -0.71 52.66 -19.79
C ASP A 65 -2.15 52.53 -19.26
N LYS A 66 -2.48 53.15 -18.11
CA LYS A 66 -3.79 53.04 -17.41
C LYS A 66 -4.19 51.59 -17.08
N LYS A 67 -3.21 50.71 -16.86
CA LYS A 67 -3.41 49.28 -16.55
C LYS A 67 -3.52 49.01 -15.05
N VAL A 68 -3.42 50.03 -14.21
CA VAL A 68 -3.47 49.94 -12.74
C VAL A 68 -4.84 50.41 -12.25
N SER A 69 -5.47 49.64 -11.38
CA SER A 69 -6.76 49.97 -10.78
C SER A 69 -6.61 50.57 -9.38
N LYS A 70 -5.73 50.00 -8.56
CA LYS A 70 -5.55 50.40 -7.16
C LYS A 70 -4.09 50.26 -6.74
N VAL A 71 -3.63 51.20 -5.91
CA VAL A 71 -2.29 51.17 -5.31
C VAL A 71 -2.40 51.21 -3.80
N THR A 72 -1.83 50.22 -3.12
CA THR A 72 -1.84 50.12 -1.65
C THR A 72 -0.42 50.27 -1.10
N PHE A 73 -0.23 51.25 -0.23
CA PHE A 73 1.04 51.49 0.45
C PHE A 73 1.09 50.70 1.76
N LYS A 74 2.08 49.80 1.89
CA LYS A 74 2.35 49.02 3.11
C LYS A 74 3.81 49.18 3.54
N SER A 75 4.04 50.08 4.51
CA SER A 75 5.35 50.38 5.11
C SER A 75 6.45 50.68 4.07
N ASN A 76 7.14 49.66 3.55
CA ASN A 76 8.25 49.78 2.58
C ASN A 76 7.92 49.18 1.19
N LEU A 77 6.70 48.69 0.97
CA LEU A 77 6.27 48.04 -0.26
C LEU A 77 5.02 48.73 -0.81
N ILE A 78 4.98 48.85 -2.14
CA ILE A 78 3.84 49.34 -2.90
C ILE A 78 3.20 48.13 -3.58
N TYR A 79 1.97 47.82 -3.21
CA TYR A 79 1.15 46.78 -3.86
C TYR A 79 0.30 47.40 -4.97
N ILE A 80 0.23 46.73 -6.11
CA ILE A 80 -0.33 47.25 -7.36
C ILE A 80 -1.30 46.20 -7.88
N GLU A 81 -2.58 46.58 -7.93
CA GLU A 81 -3.65 45.75 -8.48
C GLU A 81 -3.92 46.17 -9.94
N PRO A 82 -3.70 45.27 -10.92
CA PRO A 82 -3.99 45.58 -12.32
C PRO A 82 -5.51 45.68 -12.55
N LYS A 83 -5.91 46.43 -13.57
CA LYS A 83 -7.31 46.52 -14.00
C LYS A 83 -7.66 45.26 -14.80
N VAL A 84 -8.45 44.37 -14.21
CA VAL A 84 -8.85 43.07 -14.79
C VAL A 84 -10.39 42.98 -14.88
N ASP A 85 -10.91 42.35 -15.93
CA ASP A 85 -12.34 42.08 -16.12
C ASP A 85 -12.93 41.24 -14.97
N GLU A 86 -14.21 41.45 -14.64
CA GLU A 86 -14.87 40.88 -13.45
C GLU A 86 -14.78 39.35 -13.33
N ASP A 87 -14.72 38.63 -14.45
CA ASP A 87 -14.62 37.17 -14.50
C ASP A 87 -13.21 36.64 -14.17
N MET A 88 -12.16 37.48 -14.24
CA MET A 88 -10.76 37.09 -13.97
C MET A 88 -10.20 37.66 -12.66
N LYS A 89 -11.00 38.37 -11.85
CA LYS A 89 -10.58 38.91 -10.54
C LYS A 89 -10.01 37.83 -9.60
N ALA A 90 -10.50 36.60 -9.69
CA ALA A 90 -10.03 35.48 -8.84
C ALA A 90 -8.60 35.01 -9.17
N PHE A 91 -8.06 35.36 -10.35
CA PHE A 91 -6.71 34.99 -10.80
C PHE A 91 -5.83 36.22 -11.06
N ALA A 92 -6.25 37.40 -10.61
CA ALA A 92 -5.50 38.62 -10.81
C ALA A 92 -4.20 38.57 -9.98
N VAL A 93 -3.06 38.56 -10.68
CA VAL A 93 -1.74 38.66 -10.05
C VAL A 93 -1.59 40.07 -9.48
N THR A 94 -1.27 40.16 -8.20
CA THR A 94 -0.91 41.42 -7.55
C THR A 94 0.58 41.65 -7.72
N TYR A 95 0.97 42.85 -8.17
CA TYR A 95 2.38 43.18 -8.30
C TYR A 95 2.86 43.96 -7.09
N TYR A 96 4.11 43.79 -6.67
CA TYR A 96 4.70 44.64 -5.64
C TYR A 96 6.04 45.22 -6.07
N THR A 97 6.35 46.43 -5.58
CA THR A 97 7.64 47.09 -5.79
C THR A 97 8.11 47.80 -4.52
N GLY A 98 9.42 47.97 -4.38
CA GLY A 98 10.03 48.67 -3.25
C GLY A 98 9.71 50.16 -3.23
N TYR A 99 9.58 50.73 -2.03
CA TYR A 99 9.34 52.15 -1.86
C TYR A 99 10.57 52.97 -2.31
N VAL A 100 10.38 53.87 -3.27
CA VAL A 100 11.38 54.88 -3.67
C VAL A 100 11.03 56.16 -2.94
N ASN A 101 11.99 56.74 -2.20
CA ASN A 101 11.84 57.86 -1.25
C ASN A 101 11.42 59.22 -1.86
N ASP A 102 10.75 59.23 -3.02
CA ASP A 102 10.28 60.44 -3.69
C ASP A 102 8.75 60.53 -3.62
N THR A 103 8.24 60.93 -2.45
CA THR A 103 6.81 61.08 -2.13
C THR A 103 6.08 62.00 -3.12
N ASN A 104 6.75 63.03 -3.63
CA ASN A 104 6.16 64.01 -4.54
C ASN A 104 5.93 63.45 -5.94
N LEU A 105 6.82 62.57 -6.42
CA LEU A 105 6.71 62.01 -7.77
C LEU A 105 5.58 60.97 -7.85
N VAL A 106 5.42 60.18 -6.79
CA VAL A 106 4.36 59.16 -6.70
C VAL A 106 2.99 59.80 -6.54
N GLN A 107 2.82 60.78 -5.64
CA GLN A 107 1.53 61.46 -5.45
C GLN A 107 1.08 62.22 -6.71
N ASN A 108 1.97 63.00 -7.33
CA ASN A 108 1.65 63.74 -8.56
C ASN A 108 1.30 62.83 -9.75
N MET A 109 1.86 61.62 -9.80
CA MET A 109 1.51 60.65 -10.85
C MET A 109 0.18 59.94 -10.57
N LEU A 110 -0.12 59.60 -9.31
CA LEU A 110 -1.39 58.98 -8.94
C LEU A 110 -2.57 59.93 -9.18
N ASP A 111 -2.40 61.22 -8.84
CA ASP A 111 -3.42 62.26 -9.07
C ASP A 111 -3.65 62.52 -10.56
N LYS A 112 -2.61 62.43 -11.39
CA LYS A 112 -2.69 62.67 -12.85
C LYS A 112 -3.42 61.55 -13.60
N TYR A 113 -3.43 60.34 -13.07
CA TYR A 113 -4.03 59.17 -13.74
C TYR A 113 -5.30 58.65 -13.04
N GLU A 114 -5.85 59.39 -12.07
CA GLU A 114 -7.10 59.08 -11.34
C GLU A 114 -7.10 57.66 -10.73
N VAL A 115 -5.98 57.24 -10.15
CA VAL A 115 -5.85 55.91 -9.53
C VAL A 115 -6.20 56.01 -8.04
N GLU A 116 -7.11 55.17 -7.56
CA GLU A 116 -7.41 55.08 -6.13
C GLU A 116 -6.20 54.57 -5.35
N PHE A 117 -5.73 55.35 -4.38
CA PHE A 117 -4.63 54.96 -3.50
C PHE A 117 -5.04 54.93 -2.03
N THR A 118 -4.63 53.88 -1.34
CA THR A 118 -4.92 53.69 0.09
C THR A 118 -3.64 53.31 0.86
N ALA A 119 -3.47 53.84 2.06
CA ALA A 119 -2.42 53.40 2.97
C ALA A 119 -3.04 52.49 4.04
N GLU A 120 -2.58 51.24 4.10
CA GLU A 120 -3.00 50.31 5.15
C GLU A 120 -2.03 50.41 6.33
N ILE A 121 -2.54 50.76 7.50
CA ILE A 121 -1.79 50.63 8.75
C ILE A 121 -1.90 49.16 9.15
N SER A 122 -0.78 48.45 9.17
CA SER A 122 -0.74 47.04 9.56
C SER A 122 -1.02 46.91 11.06
N ASP A 123 -2.29 46.71 11.42
CA ASP A 123 -2.68 46.35 12.78
C ASP A 123 -2.21 44.93 13.08
N SER A 124 -1.16 44.80 13.90
CA SER A 124 -0.50 43.54 14.26
C SER A 124 -1.43 42.51 14.93
N SER A 125 -2.63 42.93 15.37
CA SER A 125 -3.66 42.06 15.96
C SER A 125 -4.37 41.18 14.93
N SER A 126 -4.37 41.58 13.64
CA SER A 126 -4.99 40.82 12.55
C SER A 126 -4.21 39.55 12.20
N GLY A 127 -2.87 39.56 12.35
CA GLY A 127 -2.01 38.43 11.98
C GLY A 127 -2.20 37.17 12.83
N ILE A 128 -2.58 37.30 14.12
CA ILE A 128 -2.83 36.13 14.98
C ILE A 128 -4.15 35.45 14.58
N TRP A 129 -5.19 36.24 14.31
CA TRP A 129 -6.48 35.71 13.84
C TRP A 129 -6.39 35.12 12.45
N GLU A 130 -5.67 35.76 11.53
CA GLU A 130 -5.39 35.23 10.20
C GLU A 130 -4.61 33.91 10.30
N PHE A 131 -3.63 33.82 11.20
CA PHE A 131 -2.89 32.59 11.44
C PHE A 131 -3.78 31.46 11.97
N LEU A 132 -4.61 31.75 12.98
CA LEU A 132 -5.51 30.75 13.55
C LEU A 132 -6.56 30.29 12.53
N LEU A 133 -7.20 31.21 11.81
CA LEU A 133 -8.24 30.83 10.85
C LEU A 133 -7.67 30.13 9.62
N THR A 134 -6.52 30.57 9.11
CA THR A 134 -5.92 30.01 7.88
C THR A 134 -5.20 28.69 8.14
N TYR A 135 -4.53 28.53 9.27
CA TYR A 135 -3.75 27.31 9.55
C TYR A 135 -4.44 26.36 10.54
N LEU A 136 -5.03 26.85 11.63
CA LEU A 136 -5.61 25.96 12.65
C LEU A 136 -6.91 25.30 12.18
N LEU A 137 -7.78 26.04 11.49
CA LEU A 137 -9.09 25.53 11.05
C LEU A 137 -8.95 24.34 10.06
N PRO A 138 -8.15 24.42 8.99
CA PRO A 138 -7.96 23.27 8.09
C PRO A 138 -7.30 22.07 8.77
N ILE A 139 -6.34 22.30 9.68
CA ILE A 139 -5.70 21.22 10.44
C ILE A 139 -6.71 20.50 11.34
N LEU A 140 -7.56 21.26 12.05
CA LEU A 140 -8.62 20.68 12.88
C LEU A 140 -9.67 19.95 12.05
N GLY A 141 -10.01 20.47 10.86
CA GLY A 141 -10.90 19.81 9.92
C GLY A 141 -10.36 18.47 9.41
N ILE A 142 -9.09 18.46 8.98
CA ILE A 142 -8.38 17.23 8.56
C ILE A 142 -8.26 16.26 9.74
N TRP A 143 -7.95 16.76 10.94
CA TRP A 143 -7.88 15.92 12.15
C TRP A 143 -9.22 15.26 12.47
N GLY A 144 -10.32 16.03 12.40
CA GLY A 144 -11.68 15.52 12.61
C GLY A 144 -12.08 14.49 11.53
N LEU A 145 -11.77 14.77 10.26
CA LEU A 145 -12.04 13.86 9.14
C LEU A 145 -11.23 12.57 9.25
N LEU A 146 -9.94 12.66 9.57
CA LEU A 146 -9.08 11.50 9.82
C LEU A 146 -9.54 10.70 11.03
N TRP A 147 -9.93 11.36 12.12
CA TRP A 147 -10.48 10.70 13.29
C TRP A 147 -11.78 9.96 12.98
N PHE A 148 -12.68 10.57 12.20
CA PHE A 148 -13.91 9.94 11.72
C PHE A 148 -13.62 8.74 10.80
N PHE A 149 -12.71 8.90 9.84
CA PHE A 149 -12.32 7.84 8.91
C PHE A 149 -11.62 6.68 9.61
N MET A 150 -10.74 6.96 10.57
CA MET A 150 -10.13 5.93 11.41
C MET A 150 -11.14 5.21 12.28
N ARG A 151 -12.15 5.91 12.83
CA ARG A 151 -13.24 5.26 13.58
C ARG A 151 -14.06 4.30 12.70
N SER A 152 -14.19 4.61 11.40
CA SER A 152 -14.81 3.72 10.42
C SER A 152 -13.89 2.54 10.05
N ALA A 153 -12.61 2.80 9.79
CA ALA A 153 -11.59 1.80 9.44
C ALA A 153 -11.27 0.80 10.56
N THR A 154 -11.61 1.13 11.81
CA THR A 154 -11.39 0.23 12.96
C THR A 154 -12.54 -0.78 13.16
N LYS A 155 -13.74 -0.52 12.62
CA LYS A 155 -14.90 -1.44 12.73
C LYS A 155 -15.01 -2.46 11.59
N SER A 156 -14.29 -2.25 10.50
CA SER A 156 -14.17 -3.19 9.38
C SER A 156 -12.76 -3.05 8.83
N GLY A 157 -11.90 -4.05 9.07
CA GLY A 157 -10.46 -4.07 8.75
C GLY A 157 -10.06 -3.09 7.64
N GLY A 158 -9.57 -1.93 8.05
CA GLY A 158 -9.31 -0.81 7.15
C GLY A 158 -8.23 -1.06 6.10
N LEU A 159 -8.14 -0.13 5.17
CA LEU A 159 -7.31 -0.06 3.95
C LEU A 159 -5.82 -0.46 4.09
N MET A 160 -5.27 -0.56 5.30
CA MET A 160 -3.89 -0.96 5.59
C MET A 160 -3.76 -2.33 6.28
N GLY A 161 -4.86 -2.97 6.66
CA GLY A 161 -4.88 -4.27 7.35
C GLY A 161 -4.91 -5.49 6.43
N GLY A 162 -5.03 -5.29 5.12
CA GLY A 162 -5.15 -6.36 4.12
C GLY A 162 -3.83 -6.86 3.52
N VAL A 163 -2.72 -6.15 3.71
CA VAL A 163 -1.44 -6.43 3.02
C VAL A 163 -0.76 -7.74 3.49
N GLY A 164 -1.23 -8.35 4.58
CA GLY A 164 -0.65 -9.60 5.14
C GLY A 164 -1.63 -10.75 5.33
N LYS A 165 -2.90 -10.62 4.93
CA LYS A 165 -3.88 -11.72 4.96
C LYS A 165 -4.43 -11.93 3.56
N SER A 166 -3.55 -12.38 2.65
CA SER A 166 -4.00 -12.93 1.38
C SER A 166 -4.64 -14.29 1.67
N THR A 167 -5.95 -14.30 1.95
CA THR A 167 -6.77 -15.48 1.72
C THR A 167 -6.82 -15.70 0.21
N ALA A 168 -5.76 -16.30 -0.35
CA ALA A 168 -5.83 -16.87 -1.67
C ALA A 168 -7.07 -17.78 -1.67
N LYS A 169 -7.93 -17.64 -2.68
CA LYS A 169 -9.00 -18.60 -2.94
C LYS A 169 -8.30 -19.92 -3.27
N MET A 170 -7.96 -20.70 -2.25
CA MET A 170 -7.48 -22.05 -2.40
C MET A 170 -8.61 -22.84 -3.04
N TYR A 171 -8.43 -23.23 -4.30
CA TYR A 171 -9.38 -24.11 -4.98
C TYR A 171 -9.22 -25.50 -4.37
N VAL A 172 -9.99 -25.73 -3.30
CA VAL A 172 -10.10 -27.06 -2.69
C VAL A 172 -11.14 -27.83 -3.48
N GLU A 173 -10.68 -28.66 -4.41
CA GLU A 173 -11.56 -29.62 -5.07
C GLU A 173 -11.74 -30.82 -4.12
N LYS A 174 -12.90 -30.89 -3.47
CA LYS A 174 -13.25 -32.03 -2.60
C LYS A 174 -13.36 -33.36 -3.36
N LYS A 175 -13.61 -33.31 -4.68
CA LYS A 175 -13.63 -34.44 -5.60
C LYS A 175 -13.18 -33.95 -6.98
N THR A 176 -12.10 -34.51 -7.51
CA THR A 176 -11.58 -34.17 -8.85
C THR A 176 -12.45 -34.77 -9.96
N GLY A 177 -13.10 -35.91 -9.69
CA GLY A 177 -13.94 -36.61 -10.68
C GLY A 177 -13.15 -37.29 -11.81
N VAL A 178 -11.82 -37.34 -11.70
CA VAL A 178 -10.90 -37.95 -12.67
C VAL A 178 -10.19 -39.12 -11.99
N THR A 179 -10.01 -40.22 -12.69
CA THR A 179 -9.39 -41.48 -12.22
C THR A 179 -8.25 -41.91 -13.13
N PHE A 180 -7.49 -42.95 -12.78
CA PHE A 180 -6.42 -43.44 -13.67
C PHE A 180 -6.96 -44.00 -14.99
N ALA A 181 -8.23 -44.42 -15.03
CA ALA A 181 -8.89 -44.84 -16.26
C ALA A 181 -9.03 -43.70 -17.29
N ASP A 182 -9.08 -42.45 -16.83
CA ASP A 182 -9.21 -41.26 -17.67
C ASP A 182 -7.87 -40.78 -18.24
N VAL A 183 -6.75 -41.38 -17.79
CA VAL A 183 -5.40 -41.08 -18.26
C VAL A 183 -4.94 -42.16 -19.22
N ALA A 184 -4.70 -41.82 -20.48
CA ALA A 184 -4.17 -42.76 -21.47
C ALA A 184 -2.63 -42.79 -21.43
N GLY A 185 -2.03 -43.99 -21.50
CA GLY A 185 -0.57 -44.17 -21.51
C GLY A 185 0.10 -44.01 -20.13
N GLU A 186 1.40 -43.70 -20.13
CA GLU A 186 2.20 -43.44 -18.91
C GLU A 186 2.13 -44.57 -17.86
N GLU A 187 2.14 -45.83 -18.32
CA GLU A 187 1.91 -47.01 -17.45
C GLU A 187 2.93 -47.10 -16.29
N GLU A 188 4.20 -46.77 -16.55
CA GLU A 188 5.25 -46.73 -15.51
C GLU A 188 4.96 -45.69 -14.42
N ALA A 189 4.47 -44.51 -14.83
CA ALA A 189 4.11 -43.43 -13.90
C ALA A 189 2.83 -43.79 -13.12
N LYS A 190 1.84 -44.39 -13.78
CA LYS A 190 0.62 -44.89 -13.11
C LYS A 190 0.94 -45.97 -12.07
N GLU A 191 1.83 -46.92 -12.39
CA GLU A 191 2.23 -47.96 -11.46
C GLU A 191 2.90 -47.35 -10.21
N SER A 192 3.86 -46.45 -10.42
CA SER A 192 4.55 -45.73 -9.33
C SER A 192 3.58 -44.91 -8.46
N LEU A 193 2.59 -44.26 -9.08
CA LEU A 193 1.58 -43.47 -8.38
C LEU A 193 0.53 -44.35 -7.70
N THR A 194 0.25 -45.55 -8.21
CA THR A 194 -0.66 -46.52 -7.58
C THR A 194 -0.13 -46.97 -6.22
N GLU A 195 1.19 -47.09 -6.07
CA GLU A 195 1.81 -47.33 -4.77
C GLU A 195 1.46 -46.20 -3.77
N LEU A 196 1.60 -44.93 -4.18
CA LEU A 196 1.21 -43.79 -3.35
C LEU A 196 -0.28 -43.80 -2.98
N VAL A 197 -1.16 -44.27 -3.89
CA VAL A 197 -2.59 -44.45 -3.58
C VAL A 197 -2.80 -45.51 -2.50
N ASP A 198 -2.13 -46.67 -2.57
CA ASP A 198 -2.26 -47.71 -1.53
C ASP A 198 -1.76 -47.19 -0.17
N PHE A 199 -0.68 -46.42 -0.16
CA PHE A 199 -0.20 -45.75 1.04
C PHE A 199 -1.22 -44.78 1.66
N LEU A 200 -1.88 -43.96 0.85
CA LEU A 200 -2.88 -42.99 1.32
C LEU A 200 -4.16 -43.69 1.81
N LYS A 201 -4.56 -44.79 1.17
CA LYS A 201 -5.74 -45.57 1.59
C LYS A 201 -5.48 -46.44 2.82
N ASN A 202 -4.28 -47.01 2.94
CA ASN A 202 -3.91 -47.99 3.96
C ASN A 202 -2.67 -47.58 4.78
N PRO A 203 -2.62 -46.39 5.40
CA PRO A 203 -1.42 -45.89 6.07
C PRO A 203 -0.97 -46.79 7.24
N ALA A 204 -1.90 -47.49 7.90
CA ALA A 204 -1.59 -48.37 9.03
C ALA A 204 -0.72 -49.58 8.63
N LYS A 205 -0.95 -50.14 7.44
CA LYS A 205 -0.18 -51.29 6.90
C LYS A 205 1.30 -50.95 6.79
N TYR A 206 1.60 -49.74 6.30
CA TYR A 206 2.96 -49.26 6.08
C TYR A 206 3.63 -48.78 7.37
N LYS A 207 2.87 -48.16 8.28
CA LYS A 207 3.39 -47.77 9.60
C LYS A 207 3.85 -48.98 10.42
N GLN A 208 3.17 -50.13 10.32
CA GLN A 208 3.54 -51.35 11.04
C GLN A 208 4.89 -51.93 10.62
N ILE A 209 5.26 -51.80 9.35
CA ILE A 209 6.55 -52.26 8.81
C ILE A 209 7.65 -51.17 8.89
N GLY A 210 7.36 -50.03 9.52
CA GLY A 210 8.28 -48.91 9.65
C GLY A 210 8.54 -48.15 8.34
N ALA A 211 7.72 -48.36 7.30
CA ALA A 211 7.84 -47.64 6.05
C ALA A 211 7.34 -46.19 6.24
N ARG A 212 8.11 -45.23 5.73
CA ARG A 212 7.74 -43.81 5.72
C ARG A 212 7.14 -43.46 4.37
N LEU A 213 6.08 -42.64 4.40
CA LEU A 213 5.51 -42.08 3.19
C LEU A 213 6.56 -41.17 2.51
N PRO A 214 6.77 -41.28 1.18
CA PRO A 214 7.57 -40.30 0.45
C PRO A 214 7.00 -38.88 0.67
N LYS A 215 7.86 -37.91 0.98
CA LYS A 215 7.44 -36.53 1.29
C LYS A 215 6.79 -35.79 0.10
N GLY A 216 7.04 -36.26 -1.12
CA GLY A 216 6.47 -35.71 -2.35
C GLY A 216 7.01 -36.44 -3.58
N ALA A 217 6.42 -36.12 -4.73
CA ALA A 217 6.86 -36.59 -6.04
C ALA A 217 6.98 -35.40 -7.00
N LEU A 218 8.00 -35.40 -7.85
CA LEU A 218 8.20 -34.38 -8.87
C LEU A 218 7.93 -34.98 -10.26
N LEU A 219 6.90 -34.49 -10.93
CA LEU A 219 6.55 -34.90 -12.29
C LEU A 219 7.28 -34.02 -13.30
N VAL A 220 8.20 -34.59 -14.08
CA VAL A 220 8.99 -33.87 -15.08
C VAL A 220 8.65 -34.37 -16.48
N GLY A 221 8.47 -33.45 -17.42
CA GLY A 221 8.26 -33.78 -18.83
C GLY A 221 7.85 -32.57 -19.66
N PRO A 222 7.85 -32.67 -20.99
CA PRO A 222 7.40 -31.61 -21.90
C PRO A 222 5.99 -31.09 -21.56
N PRO A 223 5.64 -29.85 -21.92
CA PRO A 223 4.27 -29.35 -21.76
C PRO A 223 3.29 -30.23 -22.55
N GLY A 224 2.09 -30.43 -22.02
CA GLY A 224 1.02 -31.20 -22.68
C GLY A 224 1.04 -32.72 -22.46
N THR A 225 1.98 -33.28 -21.68
CA THR A 225 2.03 -34.73 -21.38
C THR A 225 1.08 -35.18 -20.26
N GLY A 226 0.09 -34.38 -19.89
CA GLY A 226 -0.91 -34.79 -18.90
C GLY A 226 -0.47 -34.82 -17.43
N LYS A 227 0.65 -34.18 -17.05
CA LYS A 227 1.12 -34.11 -15.64
C LYS A 227 0.03 -33.67 -14.65
N THR A 228 -0.66 -32.56 -14.96
CA THR A 228 -1.77 -32.04 -14.14
C THR A 228 -2.94 -33.01 -14.10
N LEU A 229 -3.23 -33.70 -15.22
CA LEU A 229 -4.30 -34.70 -15.30
C LEU A 229 -3.98 -35.94 -14.45
N LEU A 230 -2.73 -36.40 -14.49
CA LEU A 230 -2.23 -37.53 -13.70
C LEU A 230 -2.28 -37.22 -12.20
N ALA A 231 -1.93 -35.99 -11.78
CA ALA A 231 -2.06 -35.55 -10.39
C ALA A 231 -3.53 -35.50 -9.92
N LYS A 232 -4.46 -35.06 -10.78
CA LYS A 232 -5.91 -35.08 -10.48
C LYS A 232 -6.46 -36.50 -10.39
N ALA A 233 -5.99 -37.40 -11.25
CA ALA A 233 -6.32 -38.82 -11.22
C ALA A 233 -5.84 -39.50 -9.94
N LEU A 234 -4.61 -39.21 -9.50
CA LEU A 234 -4.07 -39.71 -8.23
C LEU A 234 -4.98 -39.34 -7.05
N ALA A 235 -5.43 -38.09 -6.97
CA ALA A 235 -6.32 -37.64 -5.91
C ALA A 235 -7.73 -38.25 -5.99
N GLY A 236 -8.25 -38.43 -7.20
CA GLY A 236 -9.53 -39.10 -7.42
C GLY A 236 -9.48 -40.57 -7.03
N GLU A 237 -8.39 -41.27 -7.35
CA GLU A 237 -8.16 -42.66 -6.97
C GLU A 237 -8.00 -42.82 -5.46
N ALA A 238 -7.24 -41.94 -4.81
CA ALA A 238 -7.09 -41.92 -3.36
C ALA A 238 -8.36 -41.47 -2.61
N GLY A 239 -9.25 -40.72 -3.27
CA GLY A 239 -10.47 -40.18 -2.67
C GLY A 239 -10.21 -39.11 -1.61
N VAL A 240 -9.10 -38.38 -1.74
CA VAL A 240 -8.65 -37.35 -0.78
C VAL A 240 -8.83 -35.94 -1.35
N PRO A 241 -8.94 -34.88 -0.52
CA PRO A 241 -9.01 -33.50 -1.00
C PRO A 241 -7.78 -33.13 -1.85
N PHE A 242 -8.02 -32.42 -2.95
CA PHE A 242 -6.99 -31.95 -3.87
C PHE A 242 -6.85 -30.43 -3.78
N PHE A 243 -5.67 -29.97 -3.38
CA PHE A 243 -5.28 -28.56 -3.37
C PHE A 243 -4.44 -28.30 -4.62
N SER A 244 -4.90 -27.42 -5.52
CA SER A 244 -4.18 -27.06 -6.75
C SER A 244 -3.76 -25.59 -6.71
N LEU A 245 -2.47 -25.33 -6.88
CA LEU A 245 -1.89 -23.98 -6.94
C LEU A 245 -0.85 -23.92 -8.07
N SER A 246 -0.65 -22.74 -8.65
CA SER A 246 0.48 -22.50 -9.56
C SER A 246 1.69 -22.01 -8.76
N GLY A 247 2.89 -22.41 -9.15
CA GLY A 247 4.15 -21.91 -8.61
C GLY A 247 4.27 -20.40 -8.76
N SER A 248 3.66 -19.83 -9.81
CA SER A 248 3.59 -18.38 -10.03
C SER A 248 2.75 -17.64 -8.98
N ASP A 249 1.78 -18.30 -8.33
CA ASP A 249 0.93 -17.68 -7.29
C ASP A 249 1.70 -17.30 -6.02
N PHE A 250 2.93 -17.80 -5.90
CA PHE A 250 3.84 -17.54 -4.79
C PHE A 250 4.87 -16.45 -5.10
N VAL A 251 4.94 -15.96 -6.34
CA VAL A 251 5.89 -14.92 -6.77
C VAL A 251 5.18 -13.57 -6.79
N GLU A 252 5.52 -12.70 -5.83
CA GLU A 252 4.84 -11.42 -5.64
C GLU A 252 5.83 -10.24 -5.60
N MET A 253 5.33 -9.03 -5.88
CA MET A 253 6.15 -7.81 -5.80
C MET A 253 6.52 -7.41 -4.36
N PHE A 254 5.83 -7.97 -3.37
CA PHE A 254 5.98 -7.64 -1.96
C PHE A 254 6.73 -8.75 -1.21
N VAL A 255 7.84 -8.38 -0.58
CA VAL A 255 8.67 -9.30 0.22
C VAL A 255 7.84 -9.98 1.31
N GLY A 256 7.98 -11.30 1.44
CA GLY A 256 7.36 -12.10 2.49
C GLY A 256 5.90 -12.50 2.24
N VAL A 257 5.24 -12.00 1.19
CA VAL A 257 3.87 -12.42 0.84
C VAL A 257 3.85 -13.87 0.36
N GLY A 258 4.78 -14.27 -0.52
CA GLY A 258 4.92 -15.66 -0.98
C GLY A 258 5.11 -16.65 0.18
N ALA A 259 6.07 -16.37 1.07
CA ALA A 259 6.31 -17.19 2.26
C ALA A 259 5.08 -17.30 3.19
N SER A 260 4.31 -16.21 3.38
CA SER A 260 3.08 -16.29 4.18
C SER A 260 2.04 -17.19 3.54
N ARG A 261 1.89 -17.13 2.20
CA ARG A 261 0.95 -17.99 1.45
C ARG A 261 1.32 -19.46 1.58
N VAL A 262 2.60 -19.80 1.52
CA VAL A 262 3.08 -21.18 1.75
C VAL A 262 2.65 -21.67 3.14
N ARG A 263 2.86 -20.89 4.21
CA ARG A 263 2.41 -21.29 5.56
C ARG A 263 0.90 -21.50 5.65
N ASP A 264 0.13 -20.58 5.06
CA ASP A 264 -1.33 -20.66 5.09
C ASP A 264 -1.87 -21.86 4.27
N LEU A 265 -1.19 -22.22 3.18
CA LEU A 265 -1.45 -23.43 2.39
C LEU A 265 -1.25 -24.68 3.25
N PHE A 266 -0.07 -24.86 3.85
CA PHE A 266 0.22 -26.05 4.66
C PHE A 266 -0.67 -26.12 5.91
N LYS A 267 -0.97 -25.00 6.55
CA LYS A 267 -1.91 -24.96 7.68
C LYS A 267 -3.32 -25.44 7.32
N GLN A 268 -3.83 -25.04 6.15
CA GLN A 268 -5.13 -25.50 5.67
C GLN A 268 -5.08 -26.97 5.24
N ALA A 269 -4.04 -27.40 4.54
CA ALA A 269 -3.84 -28.79 4.14
C ALA A 269 -3.80 -29.74 5.34
N THR A 270 -3.06 -29.38 6.40
CA THR A 270 -3.00 -30.16 7.65
C THR A 270 -4.37 -30.30 8.31
N SER A 271 -5.24 -29.28 8.23
CA SER A 271 -6.60 -29.37 8.78
C SER A 271 -7.52 -30.31 8.01
N MET A 272 -7.16 -30.68 6.77
CA MET A 272 -7.93 -31.57 5.89
C MET A 272 -7.16 -32.86 5.56
N ALA A 273 -6.18 -33.24 6.39
CA ALA A 273 -5.41 -34.46 6.20
C ALA A 273 -6.29 -35.72 6.34
N PRO A 274 -6.07 -36.77 5.51
CA PRO A 274 -5.10 -36.88 4.41
C PRO A 274 -5.53 -36.07 3.18
N CYS A 275 -4.60 -35.37 2.53
CA CYS A 275 -4.85 -34.57 1.32
C CYS A 275 -3.64 -34.58 0.38
N ILE A 276 -3.83 -34.11 -0.86
CA ILE A 276 -2.76 -33.92 -1.84
C ILE A 276 -2.64 -32.43 -2.17
N ILE A 277 -1.40 -31.93 -2.10
CA ILE A 277 -1.04 -30.59 -2.56
C ILE A 277 -0.32 -30.73 -3.90
N PHE A 278 -0.89 -30.12 -4.94
CA PHE A 278 -0.30 -30.03 -6.27
C PHE A 278 0.13 -28.59 -6.55
N ILE A 279 1.42 -28.42 -6.83
CA ILE A 279 2.03 -27.16 -7.24
C ILE A 279 2.46 -27.32 -8.70
N ASP A 280 1.71 -26.72 -9.62
CA ASP A 280 2.09 -26.67 -11.03
C ASP A 280 3.22 -25.66 -11.23
N GLU A 281 4.06 -25.82 -12.26
CA GLU A 281 5.13 -24.85 -12.59
C GLU A 281 6.01 -24.45 -11.37
N ILE A 282 6.42 -25.44 -10.56
CA ILE A 282 7.26 -25.22 -9.37
C ILE A 282 8.62 -24.56 -9.71
N ASP A 283 9.05 -24.64 -10.96
CA ASP A 283 10.25 -23.96 -11.45
C ASP A 283 10.16 -22.42 -11.33
N ALA A 284 8.96 -21.84 -11.24
CA ALA A 284 8.76 -20.42 -10.97
C ALA A 284 9.37 -19.96 -9.64
N ILE A 285 9.33 -20.81 -8.60
CA ILE A 285 9.93 -20.56 -7.27
C ILE A 285 11.27 -21.27 -7.07
N GLY A 286 11.52 -22.36 -7.82
CA GLY A 286 12.72 -23.19 -7.67
C GLY A 286 13.96 -22.69 -8.42
N LYS A 287 13.83 -21.68 -9.28
CA LYS A 287 14.95 -21.17 -10.08
C LYS A 287 15.82 -20.20 -9.28
N SER A 288 16.97 -20.67 -8.80
CA SER A 288 18.08 -19.79 -8.42
C SER A 288 18.61 -19.08 -9.67
N ARG A 289 18.82 -17.77 -9.62
CA ARG A 289 19.43 -17.00 -10.70
C ARG A 289 20.72 -16.36 -10.21
N ASP A 290 21.76 -16.45 -11.02
CA ASP A 290 23.11 -15.97 -10.74
C ASP A 290 23.13 -14.56 -10.12
N THR A 291 23.86 -14.48 -9.02
CA THR A 291 24.00 -13.40 -8.03
C THR A 291 24.71 -12.15 -8.55
N GLN A 292 24.47 -11.73 -9.80
CA GLN A 292 25.26 -10.65 -10.40
C GLN A 292 24.60 -9.26 -10.32
N TYR A 293 23.27 -9.12 -10.20
CA TYR A 293 22.63 -7.80 -10.15
C TYR A 293 21.34 -7.75 -9.30
N GLY A 294 21.51 -7.34 -8.04
CA GLY A 294 20.59 -6.51 -7.24
C GLY A 294 19.09 -6.86 -7.13
N GLY A 295 18.69 -7.42 -5.99
CA GLY A 295 17.46 -7.06 -5.27
C GLY A 295 16.15 -7.81 -5.58
N GLY A 296 16.11 -8.64 -6.62
CA GLY A 296 14.91 -9.44 -6.97
C GLY A 296 14.90 -10.89 -6.48
N ASN A 297 16.02 -11.40 -5.96
CA ASN A 297 16.16 -12.81 -5.58
C ASN A 297 15.61 -13.14 -4.19
N ASP A 298 15.60 -12.16 -3.28
CA ASP A 298 15.34 -12.39 -1.86
C ASP A 298 13.92 -12.95 -1.59
N GLU A 299 12.93 -12.54 -2.38
CA GLU A 299 11.53 -12.97 -2.20
C GLU A 299 11.32 -14.43 -2.61
N ARG A 300 11.93 -14.85 -3.73
CA ARG A 300 11.83 -16.23 -4.23
C ARG A 300 12.58 -17.19 -3.33
N GLU A 301 13.80 -16.84 -2.93
CA GLU A 301 14.59 -17.65 -2.00
C GLU A 301 13.90 -17.78 -0.64
N GLN A 302 13.32 -16.70 -0.11
CA GLN A 302 12.56 -16.76 1.13
C GLN A 302 11.34 -17.68 1.01
N THR A 303 10.62 -17.61 -0.11
CA THR A 303 9.44 -18.43 -0.35
C THR A 303 9.79 -19.90 -0.56
N LEU A 304 10.87 -20.20 -1.29
CA LEU A 304 11.42 -21.54 -1.47
C LEU A 304 11.87 -22.14 -0.14
N ASN A 305 12.62 -21.40 0.66
CA ASN A 305 13.07 -21.86 1.98
C ASN A 305 11.90 -22.14 2.91
N GLN A 306 10.83 -21.32 2.84
CA GLN A 306 9.61 -21.59 3.59
C GLN A 306 8.93 -22.89 3.11
N LEU A 307 8.87 -23.14 1.80
CA LEU A 307 8.31 -24.38 1.25
C LEU A 307 9.10 -25.61 1.73
N LEU A 308 10.43 -25.56 1.68
CA LEU A 308 11.31 -26.62 2.16
C LEU A 308 11.13 -26.85 3.67
N SER A 309 11.04 -25.78 4.46
CA SER A 309 10.80 -25.86 5.90
C SER A 309 9.46 -26.52 6.25
N GLU A 310 8.39 -26.23 5.49
CA GLU A 310 7.08 -26.87 5.70
C GLU A 310 7.11 -28.35 5.27
N MET A 311 7.81 -28.68 4.18
CA MET A 311 7.97 -30.07 3.72
C MET A 311 8.79 -30.94 4.69
N ASP A 312 9.78 -30.37 5.37
CA ASP A 312 10.54 -31.08 6.41
C ASP A 312 9.80 -31.18 7.75
N GLY A 313 8.86 -30.27 8.03
CA GLY A 313 8.04 -30.29 9.24
C GLY A 313 7.15 -31.53 9.41
N PHE A 314 6.89 -32.28 8.34
CA PHE A 314 6.08 -33.51 8.35
C PHE A 314 6.67 -34.66 9.18
N ASP A 315 7.95 -34.63 9.56
CA ASP A 315 8.62 -35.71 10.30
C ASP A 315 8.27 -35.78 11.80
N SER A 316 7.32 -34.97 12.29
CA SER A 316 7.02 -34.85 13.73
C SER A 316 5.58 -35.18 14.12
N SER A 317 5.17 -36.46 13.99
CA SER A 317 4.17 -37.17 14.87
C SER A 317 3.94 -38.64 14.47
#